data_AF-A0A914MY78-F1
#
_entry.id   AF-A0A914MY78-F1
#
_cell.length_a   1.000
_cell.length_b   1.000
_cell.length_c   1.000
_cell.angle_alpha   90.00
_cell.angle_beta   90.00
_cell.angle_gamma   90.00
#
_symmetry.space_group_name_H-M   'P 1'
#
loop_
_entity.id
_entity.type
_entity.pdbx_description
1 polymer ?
#
loop_
_entity_poly.entity_id
_entity_poly.type
_entity_poly.pdbx_seq_one_letter_code
_entity_poly.pdbx_strand_id
1 'polypeptide(L)'
;MDTSDECSTSKIISSNNDNENLQFSLSAIIQAHSDDAKCVIETPTGTLISGGRDGFMKIWTNEGINWTNTSTVQQKDCLAINSIALGSAPDAGFESLIFLGRKNGSVAIYNASNTEEPVKVLQGHKSNVCALYFDDKTGFLMSGSWDHNAVVWPLELLLKEGPDRVPIGFLSGHKCSVWAVATVPSKLPKFLTGSADKSIKLWSKDYDVVEYLVEHVLQFPSDGDCQRFILTQTDQDLINKCTKCMISIKEAKARQAEQANKAAASLLEMLAKEEALEESKKRTKQRQKEKKKAKKQAKKDDEDNCINENEVNNQFEKISLKPVESVATENLAIRQQK
;
A
#
# COMPACT_ATOMS: atom_id res chain seq x y z
N MET A 1 -41.74 -52.97 -0.60
CA MET A 1 -42.19 -53.56 -1.87
C MET A 1 -42.82 -52.41 -2.65
N ASP A 2 -42.01 -51.45 -3.09
CA ASP A 2 -41.18 -51.42 -4.32
C ASP A 2 -41.90 -50.46 -5.27
N THR A 3 -41.50 -49.18 -5.32
CA THR A 3 -40.52 -48.59 -6.26
C THR A 3 -40.84 -48.87 -7.73
N SER A 4 -41.13 -47.80 -8.49
CA SER A 4 -40.52 -47.59 -9.81
C SER A 4 -40.69 -46.14 -10.22
N ASP A 5 -39.58 -45.42 -10.21
CA ASP A 5 -39.34 -44.12 -10.80
C ASP A 5 -39.52 -44.16 -12.33
N GLU A 6 -40.23 -43.18 -12.89
CA GLU A 6 -40.17 -42.88 -14.33
C GLU A 6 -39.26 -41.68 -14.56
N CYS A 7 -38.01 -42.00 -14.90
CA CYS A 7 -37.00 -41.08 -15.40
C CYS A 7 -37.37 -40.64 -16.83
N SER A 8 -37.86 -39.41 -16.97
CA SER A 8 -38.10 -38.79 -18.29
C SER A 8 -36.79 -38.25 -18.85
N THR A 9 -36.21 -38.98 -19.81
CA THR A 9 -35.01 -38.59 -20.55
C THR A 9 -35.38 -37.68 -21.73
N SER A 10 -35.04 -36.40 -21.67
CA SER A 10 -35.12 -35.49 -22.82
C SER A 10 -33.81 -35.50 -23.61
N LYS A 11 -33.91 -35.91 -24.88
CA LYS A 11 -32.85 -36.04 -25.89
C LYS A 11 -32.12 -34.72 -26.16
N ILE A 12 -30.78 -34.81 -26.21
CA ILE A 12 -29.85 -33.75 -26.61
C ILE A 12 -29.77 -33.72 -28.14
N ILE A 13 -30.09 -32.58 -28.75
CA ILE A 13 -29.71 -32.28 -30.14
C ILE A 13 -28.46 -31.41 -30.06
N SER A 14 -27.32 -32.00 -30.40
CA SER A 14 -26.03 -31.31 -30.48
C SER A 14 -25.90 -30.57 -31.81
N SER A 15 -25.84 -29.25 -31.77
CA SER A 15 -25.24 -28.45 -32.86
C SER A 15 -23.97 -27.81 -32.34
N ASN A 16 -22.84 -28.23 -32.90
CA ASN A 16 -21.50 -27.71 -32.67
C ASN A 16 -21.48 -26.18 -32.77
N ASN A 17 -21.10 -25.53 -31.67
CA ASN A 17 -20.46 -24.22 -31.67
C ASN A 17 -19.60 -24.12 -30.43
N ASP A 18 -18.32 -23.82 -30.62
CA ASP A 18 -17.28 -23.69 -29.61
C ASP A 18 -17.53 -22.48 -28.69
N ASN A 19 -18.53 -22.59 -27.82
CA ASN A 19 -18.70 -21.83 -26.61
C ASN A 19 -19.04 -22.86 -25.54
N GLU A 20 -18.02 -23.35 -24.83
CA GLU A 20 -18.23 -24.17 -23.63
C GLU A 20 -19.02 -23.33 -22.62
N ASN A 21 -20.34 -23.49 -22.65
CA ASN A 21 -21.22 -22.96 -21.62
C ASN A 21 -20.73 -23.52 -20.29
N LEU A 22 -20.24 -22.66 -19.40
CA LEU A 22 -19.95 -23.01 -18.01
C LEU A 22 -21.24 -23.56 -17.39
N GLN A 23 -21.36 -24.89 -17.35
CA GLN A 23 -22.48 -25.57 -16.72
C GLN A 23 -22.17 -25.66 -15.22
N PHE A 24 -22.95 -24.93 -14.43
CA PHE A 24 -22.92 -25.03 -12.97
C PHE A 24 -23.94 -26.09 -12.53
N SER A 25 -23.50 -27.04 -11.70
CA SER A 25 -24.37 -28.02 -11.06
C SER A 25 -24.27 -27.90 -9.53
N LEU A 26 -25.37 -28.24 -8.85
CA LEU A 26 -25.38 -28.29 -7.38
C LEU A 26 -24.50 -29.45 -6.92
N SER A 27 -23.40 -29.15 -6.22
CA SER A 27 -22.44 -30.15 -5.74
C SER A 27 -22.65 -30.57 -4.29
N ALA A 28 -23.11 -29.67 -3.42
CA ALA A 28 -23.34 -29.95 -1.99
C ALA A 28 -24.42 -29.05 -1.38
N ILE A 29 -25.11 -29.58 -0.36
CA ILE A 29 -26.05 -28.82 0.50
C ILE A 29 -25.55 -28.93 1.94
N ILE A 30 -25.21 -27.80 2.56
CA ILE A 30 -24.75 -27.74 3.95
C ILE A 30 -25.89 -27.18 4.82
N GLN A 31 -26.42 -27.99 5.72
CA GLN A 31 -27.38 -27.55 6.74
C GLN A 31 -26.63 -26.83 7.86
N ALA A 32 -26.30 -25.56 7.61
CA ALA A 32 -25.34 -24.82 8.43
C ALA A 32 -25.91 -24.33 9.76
N HIS A 33 -27.12 -23.76 9.76
CA HIS A 33 -27.69 -23.03 10.91
C HIS A 33 -29.12 -23.51 11.22
N SER A 34 -29.56 -23.35 12.47
CA SER A 34 -30.93 -23.70 12.88
C SER A 34 -31.97 -22.63 12.54
N ASP A 35 -31.52 -21.44 12.17
CA ASP A 35 -32.30 -20.30 11.68
C ASP A 35 -31.61 -19.73 10.43
N ASP A 36 -32.12 -18.62 9.87
CA ASP A 36 -31.59 -17.94 8.67
C ASP A 36 -30.05 -17.90 8.65
N ALA A 37 -29.43 -18.63 7.71
CA ALA A 37 -28.04 -18.42 7.35
C ALA A 37 -27.92 -17.09 6.58
N LYS A 38 -27.26 -16.10 7.19
CA LYS A 38 -27.25 -14.72 6.67
C LYS A 38 -26.06 -14.41 5.79
N CYS A 39 -24.93 -15.05 6.05
CA CYS A 39 -23.67 -14.67 5.46
C CYS A 39 -22.72 -15.86 5.43
N VAL A 40 -21.87 -15.87 4.40
CA VAL A 40 -20.86 -16.88 4.17
C VAL A 40 -19.65 -16.23 3.49
N ILE A 41 -18.45 -16.65 3.87
CA ILE A 41 -17.21 -16.19 3.27
C ILE A 41 -16.20 -17.34 3.21
N GLU A 42 -15.37 -17.35 2.17
CA GLU A 42 -14.22 -18.25 2.07
C GLU A 42 -12.97 -17.53 2.55
N THR A 43 -12.15 -18.22 3.33
CA THR A 43 -10.82 -17.77 3.75
C THR A 43 -9.77 -18.12 2.69
N PRO A 44 -8.64 -17.40 2.62
CA PRO A 44 -7.55 -17.75 1.70
C PRO A 44 -6.99 -19.18 1.88
N THR A 45 -7.23 -19.81 3.03
CA THR A 45 -6.85 -21.20 3.32
C THR A 45 -7.84 -22.23 2.79
N GLY A 46 -8.92 -21.81 2.11
CA GLY A 46 -9.98 -22.69 1.59
C GLY A 46 -10.99 -23.15 2.65
N THR A 47 -10.98 -22.54 3.83
CA THR A 47 -11.95 -22.79 4.90
C THR A 47 -13.15 -21.85 4.73
N LEU A 48 -14.36 -22.35 4.92
CA LEU A 48 -15.60 -21.58 4.83
C LEU A 48 -15.99 -21.08 6.23
N ILE A 49 -16.47 -19.85 6.33
CA ILE A 49 -17.03 -19.30 7.57
C ILE A 49 -18.46 -18.86 7.27
N SER A 50 -19.41 -19.27 8.11
CA SER A 50 -20.83 -18.91 8.00
C SER A 50 -21.33 -18.25 9.28
N GLY A 51 -22.30 -17.34 9.14
CA GLY A 51 -22.97 -16.67 10.24
C GLY A 51 -24.48 -16.71 10.09
N GLY A 52 -25.17 -17.01 11.20
CA GLY A 52 -26.61 -17.19 11.23
C GLY A 52 -27.34 -16.26 12.20
N ARG A 53 -28.66 -16.22 12.04
CA ARG A 53 -29.56 -15.58 13.02
C ARG A 53 -29.66 -16.35 14.34
N ASP A 54 -29.29 -17.63 14.32
CA ASP A 54 -29.10 -18.48 15.50
C ASP A 54 -28.00 -17.97 16.45
N GLY A 55 -27.21 -16.97 16.05
CA GLY A 55 -26.18 -16.34 16.86
C GLY A 55 -24.86 -17.09 16.87
N PHE A 56 -24.69 -18.05 15.96
CA PHE A 56 -23.47 -18.83 15.82
C PHE A 56 -22.67 -18.37 14.60
N MET A 57 -21.36 -18.27 14.78
CA MET A 57 -20.38 -18.33 13.70
C MET A 57 -19.90 -19.78 13.60
N LYS A 58 -19.90 -20.36 12.40
CA LYS A 58 -19.43 -21.73 12.15
C LYS A 58 -18.33 -21.73 11.11
N ILE A 59 -17.32 -22.57 11.32
CA ILE A 59 -16.15 -22.71 10.46
C ILE A 59 -16.17 -24.13 9.88
N TRP A 60 -16.01 -24.23 8.57
CA TRP A 60 -16.15 -25.47 7.84
C TRP A 60 -14.91 -25.76 7.00
N THR A 61 -14.42 -26.98 7.12
CA THR A 61 -13.32 -27.49 6.29
C THR A 61 -13.88 -28.34 5.15
N ASN A 62 -13.30 -28.17 3.96
CA ASN A 62 -13.60 -29.01 2.81
C ASN A 62 -12.70 -30.25 2.84
N GLU A 63 -13.30 -31.42 2.98
CA GLU A 63 -12.61 -32.71 2.90
C GLU A 63 -12.82 -33.39 1.53
N GLY A 64 -13.13 -32.61 0.50
CA GLY A 64 -13.29 -33.03 -0.89
C GLY A 64 -14.74 -33.18 -1.31
N ILE A 65 -15.45 -34.16 -0.75
CA ILE A 65 -16.86 -34.44 -1.08
C ILE A 65 -17.81 -33.81 -0.06
N ASN A 66 -17.39 -33.71 1.20
CA ASN A 66 -18.22 -33.24 2.31
C ASN A 66 -17.58 -32.04 3.00
N TRP A 67 -18.45 -31.19 3.56
CA TRP A 67 -18.06 -30.08 4.43
C TRP A 67 -18.29 -30.48 5.88
N THR A 68 -17.24 -30.42 6.68
CA THR A 68 -17.27 -30.74 8.11
C THR A 68 -17.21 -29.47 8.93
N ASN A 69 -18.06 -29.35 9.96
CA ASN A 69 -18.03 -28.22 10.89
C ASN A 69 -16.89 -28.44 11.89
N THR A 70 -15.83 -27.65 11.77
CA THR A 70 -14.63 -27.76 12.59
C THR A 70 -14.74 -26.97 13.88
N SER A 71 -15.42 -25.82 13.84
CA SER A 71 -15.53 -24.93 15.00
C SER A 71 -16.86 -24.18 14.98
N THR A 72 -17.47 -24.05 16.16
CA THR A 72 -18.70 -23.31 16.37
C THR A 72 -18.51 -22.33 17.51
N VAL A 73 -18.65 -21.04 17.22
CA VAL A 73 -18.45 -19.95 18.16
C VAL A 73 -19.77 -19.26 18.39
N GLN A 74 -20.28 -19.35 19.62
CA GLN A 74 -21.50 -18.66 20.03
C GLN A 74 -21.18 -17.20 20.34
N GLN A 75 -21.94 -16.29 19.72
CA GLN A 75 -21.81 -14.88 20.06
C GLN A 75 -22.38 -14.60 21.45
N LYS A 76 -21.70 -13.71 22.18
CA LYS A 76 -22.20 -13.20 23.46
C LYS A 76 -23.63 -12.69 23.29
N ASP A 77 -24.49 -13.02 24.25
CA ASP A 77 -25.93 -12.71 24.26
C ASP A 77 -26.73 -13.33 23.10
N CYS A 78 -26.20 -14.36 22.43
CA CYS A 78 -26.83 -15.02 21.27
C CYS A 78 -27.20 -14.02 20.16
N LEU A 79 -26.37 -12.99 19.97
CA LEU A 79 -26.64 -11.96 18.98
C LEU A 79 -26.54 -12.53 17.56
N ALA A 80 -27.62 -12.38 16.80
CA ALA A 80 -27.65 -12.73 15.39
C ALA A 80 -26.53 -12.03 14.60
N ILE A 81 -25.89 -12.80 13.72
CA ILE A 81 -24.85 -12.34 12.81
C ILE A 81 -25.53 -12.07 11.45
N ASN A 82 -25.38 -10.86 10.92
CA ASN A 82 -25.99 -10.49 9.63
C ASN A 82 -24.97 -10.29 8.52
N SER A 83 -23.70 -10.03 8.85
CA SER A 83 -22.63 -9.87 7.87
C SER A 83 -21.29 -10.37 8.41
N ILE A 84 -20.45 -10.84 7.49
CA ILE A 84 -19.08 -11.29 7.78
C ILE A 84 -18.14 -10.63 6.77
N ALA A 85 -16.96 -10.25 7.21
CA ALA A 85 -15.84 -9.88 6.34
C ALA A 85 -14.54 -10.48 6.88
N LEU A 86 -13.58 -10.67 5.99
CA LEU A 86 -12.21 -11.06 6.33
C LEU A 86 -11.27 -9.90 6.05
N GLY A 87 -10.16 -9.86 6.76
CA GLY A 87 -9.11 -8.89 6.51
C GLY A 87 -7.85 -9.17 7.30
N SER A 88 -6.90 -8.25 7.20
CA SER A 88 -5.62 -8.34 7.88
C SER A 88 -5.26 -6.99 8.51
N ALA A 89 -4.50 -7.03 9.60
CA ALA A 89 -3.92 -5.85 10.23
C ALA A 89 -2.46 -6.16 10.61
N PRO A 90 -1.57 -6.34 9.61
CA PRO A 90 -0.18 -6.76 9.82
C PRO A 90 0.58 -5.79 10.71
N ASP A 91 0.24 -4.50 10.64
CA ASP A 91 0.92 -3.44 11.36
C ASP A 91 0.62 -3.54 12.88
N ALA A 92 -0.58 -3.97 13.24
CA ALA A 92 -1.02 -4.32 14.59
C ALA A 92 -0.67 -5.77 14.99
N GLY A 93 0.00 -6.54 14.14
CA GLY A 93 0.43 -7.92 14.41
C GLY A 93 -0.62 -9.00 14.17
N PHE A 94 -1.69 -8.71 13.43
CA PHE A 94 -2.74 -9.67 13.10
C PHE A 94 -2.75 -9.98 11.60
N GLU A 95 -2.33 -11.18 11.23
CA GLU A 95 -2.28 -11.60 9.82
C GLU A 95 -3.67 -11.92 9.23
N SER A 96 -4.59 -12.41 10.06
CA SER A 96 -5.93 -12.79 9.62
C SER A 96 -6.98 -12.49 10.70
N LEU A 97 -7.96 -11.69 10.31
CA LEU A 97 -9.03 -11.21 11.16
C LEU A 97 -10.39 -11.54 10.54
N ILE A 98 -11.34 -11.88 11.41
CA ILE A 98 -12.74 -12.12 11.06
C ILE A 98 -13.58 -11.01 11.69
N PHE A 99 -14.36 -10.31 10.88
CA PHE A 99 -15.27 -9.26 11.32
C PHE A 99 -16.71 -9.76 11.26
N LEU A 100 -17.44 -9.64 12.36
CA LEU A 100 -18.83 -10.07 12.47
C LEU A 100 -19.75 -8.88 12.76
N GLY A 101 -20.70 -8.63 11.87
CA GLY A 101 -21.72 -7.59 12.01
C GLY A 101 -22.91 -8.13 12.79
N ARG A 102 -23.17 -7.60 13.99
CA ARG A 102 -24.17 -8.13 14.92
C ARG A 102 -25.46 -7.33 14.91
N LYS A 103 -26.53 -7.96 15.40
CA LYS A 103 -27.88 -7.36 15.53
C LYS A 103 -27.90 -6.09 16.40
N ASN A 104 -27.07 -5.99 17.43
CA ASN A 104 -27.05 -4.82 18.33
C ASN A 104 -26.27 -3.62 17.77
N GLY A 105 -25.77 -3.67 16.53
CA GLY A 105 -24.98 -2.59 15.93
C GLY A 105 -23.48 -2.63 16.22
N SER A 106 -23.03 -3.63 16.98
CA SER A 106 -21.60 -3.81 17.20
C SER A 106 -20.95 -4.66 16.11
N VAL A 107 -19.67 -4.43 15.88
CA VAL A 107 -18.81 -5.27 15.04
C VAL A 107 -17.81 -5.99 15.92
N ALA A 108 -17.89 -7.32 15.98
CA ALA A 108 -16.93 -8.13 16.73
C ALA A 108 -15.75 -8.51 15.82
N ILE A 109 -14.54 -8.42 16.34
CA ILE A 109 -13.30 -8.74 15.64
C ILE A 109 -12.68 -9.95 16.32
N TYR A 110 -12.45 -11.01 15.55
CA TYR A 110 -11.78 -12.23 16.00
C TYR A 110 -10.46 -12.39 15.27
N ASN A 111 -9.48 -12.99 15.95
CA ASN A 111 -8.28 -13.49 15.29
C ASN A 111 -8.63 -14.84 14.66
N ALA A 112 -8.34 -15.05 13.38
CA ALA A 112 -8.64 -16.33 12.75
C ALA A 112 -7.89 -17.51 13.41
N SER A 113 -6.71 -17.25 13.99
CA SER A 113 -5.92 -18.26 14.71
C SER A 113 -6.47 -18.58 16.11
N ASN A 114 -7.26 -17.68 16.71
CA ASN A 114 -7.93 -17.91 17.99
C ASN A 114 -9.32 -17.28 17.99
N THR A 115 -10.33 -18.14 17.88
CA THR A 115 -11.74 -17.74 17.74
C THR A 115 -12.55 -17.89 19.03
N GLU A 116 -11.90 -18.21 20.17
CA GLU A 116 -12.57 -18.38 21.46
C GLU A 116 -13.20 -17.07 21.95
N GLU A 117 -12.45 -15.98 21.87
CA GLU A 117 -12.89 -14.65 22.31
C GLU A 117 -12.60 -13.57 21.25
N PRO A 118 -13.44 -12.53 21.16
CA PRO A 118 -13.18 -11.42 20.28
C PRO A 118 -11.98 -10.60 20.79
N VAL A 119 -11.03 -10.33 19.91
CA VAL A 119 -9.91 -9.40 20.14
C VAL A 119 -10.43 -8.02 20.48
N LYS A 120 -11.50 -7.59 19.79
CA LYS A 120 -12.12 -6.29 20.02
C LYS A 120 -13.58 -6.28 19.61
N VAL A 121 -14.36 -5.41 20.24
CA VAL A 121 -15.74 -5.12 19.85
C VAL A 121 -15.85 -3.64 19.56
N LEU A 122 -16.14 -3.30 18.30
CA LEU A 122 -16.37 -1.94 17.86
C LEU A 122 -17.83 -1.56 18.10
N GLN A 123 -18.03 -0.40 18.71
CA GLN A 123 -19.35 0.18 18.98
C GLN A 123 -19.49 1.47 18.18
N GLY A 124 -20.55 1.59 17.38
CA GLY A 124 -20.78 2.79 16.59
C GLY A 124 -22.14 2.85 15.92
N HIS A 125 -22.71 1.70 15.54
CA HIS A 125 -24.07 1.65 15.03
C HIS A 125 -25.10 1.50 16.14
N LYS A 126 -26.31 2.00 15.87
CA LYS A 126 -27.47 1.91 16.78
C LYS A 126 -28.39 0.72 16.47
N SER A 127 -28.16 0.04 15.36
CA SER A 127 -29.00 -1.05 14.86
C SER A 127 -28.17 -2.05 14.05
N ASN A 128 -28.80 -3.14 13.62
CA ASN A 128 -28.20 -4.29 12.95
C ASN A 128 -27.17 -3.86 11.90
N VAL A 129 -25.92 -4.35 12.04
CA VAL A 129 -24.90 -4.21 11.00
C VAL A 129 -25.17 -5.28 9.96
N CYS A 130 -25.59 -4.90 8.76
CA CYS A 130 -25.98 -5.83 7.69
C CYS A 130 -25.02 -5.88 6.52
N ALA A 131 -24.03 -4.97 6.47
CA ALA A 131 -23.01 -4.99 5.45
C ALA A 131 -21.64 -4.75 6.10
N LEU A 132 -20.64 -5.53 5.71
CA LEU A 132 -19.26 -5.35 6.10
C LEU A 132 -18.38 -5.51 4.87
N TYR A 133 -17.34 -4.69 4.78
CA TYR A 133 -16.34 -4.80 3.73
C TYR A 133 -15.00 -4.31 4.26
N PHE A 134 -13.94 -5.10 4.06
CA PHE A 134 -12.58 -4.70 4.41
C PHE A 134 -11.78 -4.43 3.16
N ASP A 135 -10.97 -3.37 3.20
CA ASP A 135 -10.03 -3.03 2.14
C ASP A 135 -8.60 -3.24 2.63
N ASP A 136 -7.99 -4.36 2.23
CA ASP A 136 -6.60 -4.71 2.58
C ASP A 136 -5.58 -3.66 2.12
N LYS A 137 -5.89 -2.84 1.10
CA LYS A 137 -4.93 -1.83 0.60
C LYS A 137 -4.89 -0.59 1.48
N THR A 138 -6.05 -0.22 2.03
CA THR A 138 -6.18 1.02 2.80
C THR A 138 -6.25 0.78 4.30
N GLY A 139 -6.48 -0.47 4.74
CA GLY A 139 -6.63 -0.82 6.15
C GLY A 139 -7.94 -0.32 6.76
N PHE A 140 -8.93 0.06 5.93
CA PHE A 140 -10.24 0.49 6.38
C PHE A 140 -11.23 -0.67 6.37
N LEU A 141 -11.92 -0.84 7.49
CA LEU A 141 -13.13 -1.65 7.57
C LEU A 141 -14.33 -0.72 7.40
N MET A 142 -15.29 -1.10 6.56
CA MET A 142 -16.57 -0.44 6.40
C MET A 142 -17.68 -1.27 6.99
N SER A 143 -18.61 -0.63 7.69
CA SER A 143 -19.85 -1.25 8.15
C SER A 143 -21.07 -0.43 7.72
N GLY A 144 -22.10 -1.10 7.21
CA GLY A 144 -23.41 -0.51 6.89
C GLY A 144 -24.50 -1.07 7.81
N SER A 145 -25.41 -0.21 8.25
CA SER A 145 -26.42 -0.57 9.25
C SER A 145 -27.84 -0.17 8.86
N TRP A 146 -28.78 -0.81 9.55
CA TRP A 146 -30.18 -0.42 9.57
C TRP A 146 -30.44 0.93 10.25
N ASP A 147 -29.46 1.52 10.94
CA ASP A 147 -29.55 2.87 11.51
C ASP A 147 -29.41 4.00 10.48
N HIS A 148 -29.38 3.65 9.19
CA HIS A 148 -29.26 4.54 8.03
C HIS A 148 -27.86 5.13 7.80
N ASN A 149 -26.87 4.71 8.59
CA ASN A 149 -25.51 5.18 8.44
C ASN A 149 -24.59 4.04 8.01
N ALA A 150 -23.47 4.43 7.41
CA ALA A 150 -22.30 3.58 7.34
C ALA A 150 -21.18 4.18 8.21
N VAL A 151 -20.29 3.32 8.68
CA VAL A 151 -19.15 3.70 9.51
C VAL A 151 -17.87 3.16 8.88
N VAL A 152 -16.83 3.98 8.87
CA VAL A 152 -15.49 3.65 8.38
C VAL A 152 -14.54 3.60 9.57
N TRP A 153 -13.91 2.44 9.73
CA TRP A 153 -13.03 2.10 10.83
C TRP A 153 -11.59 1.99 10.32
N PRO A 154 -10.67 2.89 10.71
CA PRO A 154 -9.23 2.71 10.47
C PRO A 154 -8.70 1.58 11.36
N LEU A 155 -8.71 0.35 10.85
CA LEU A 155 -8.54 -0.85 11.68
C LEU A 155 -7.16 -0.90 12.36
N GLU A 156 -6.10 -0.61 11.60
CA GLU A 156 -4.73 -0.64 12.10
C GLU A 156 -4.52 0.30 13.30
N LEU A 157 -4.98 1.55 13.14
CA LEU A 157 -4.90 2.55 14.21
C LEU A 157 -5.78 2.15 15.39
N LEU A 158 -7.01 1.65 15.13
CA LEU A 158 -7.94 1.22 16.19
C LEU A 158 -7.38 0.09 17.04
N LEU A 159 -6.64 -0.85 16.43
CA LEU A 159 -6.03 -1.97 17.14
C LEU A 159 -4.78 -1.53 17.93
N LYS A 160 -4.00 -0.56 17.42
CA LYS A 160 -2.80 -0.03 18.10
C LYS A 160 -3.10 0.95 19.25
N GLU A 161 -3.95 1.96 18.99
CA GLU A 161 -4.09 3.13 19.86
C GLU A 161 -5.38 3.15 20.69
N GLY A 162 -6.35 2.30 20.36
CA GLY A 162 -7.64 2.24 21.04
C GLY A 162 -8.73 3.10 20.39
N PRO A 163 -10.02 2.80 20.67
CA PRO A 163 -11.15 3.48 20.01
C PRO A 163 -11.27 4.96 20.41
N ASP A 164 -10.81 5.34 21.61
CA ASP A 164 -10.99 6.70 22.13
C ASP A 164 -10.06 7.74 21.48
N ARG A 165 -8.97 7.27 20.85
CA ARG A 165 -7.93 8.14 20.27
C ARG A 165 -8.00 8.21 18.75
N VAL A 166 -8.81 7.35 18.13
CA VAL A 166 -8.79 7.15 16.69
C VAL A 166 -10.10 7.67 16.08
N PRO A 167 -10.05 8.62 15.14
CA PRO A 167 -11.25 9.15 14.53
C PRO A 167 -11.93 8.08 13.67
N ILE A 168 -13.21 7.86 13.95
CA ILE A 168 -14.09 6.96 13.21
C ILE A 168 -14.91 7.81 12.21
N GLY A 169 -14.96 7.39 10.95
CA GLY A 169 -15.70 8.11 9.91
C GLY A 169 -17.17 7.73 9.90
N PHE A 170 -18.08 8.66 10.21
CA PHE A 170 -19.52 8.44 10.10
C PHE A 170 -20.05 8.95 8.76
N LEU A 171 -20.56 8.04 7.93
CA LEU A 171 -21.17 8.34 6.63
C LEU A 171 -22.68 8.49 6.82
N SER A 172 -23.10 9.71 7.15
CA SER A 172 -24.50 10.06 7.42
C SER A 172 -25.13 10.81 6.24
N GLY A 173 -26.36 10.46 5.87
CA GLY A 173 -27.08 11.12 4.79
C GLY A 173 -28.01 10.23 3.97
N HIS A 174 -28.02 8.92 4.21
CA HIS A 174 -29.09 8.04 3.71
C HIS A 174 -30.37 8.23 4.51
N LYS A 175 -31.51 7.99 3.86
CA LYS A 175 -32.84 8.12 4.50
C LYS A 175 -33.37 6.80 5.04
N CYS A 176 -32.78 5.69 4.61
CA CYS A 176 -33.16 4.33 4.98
C CYS A 176 -31.91 3.46 5.20
N SER A 177 -32.12 2.20 5.62
CA SER A 177 -31.07 1.23 5.92
C SER A 177 -30.02 1.08 4.81
N VAL A 178 -28.75 0.98 5.19
CA VAL A 178 -27.62 0.76 4.28
C VAL A 178 -27.35 -0.74 4.16
N TRP A 179 -27.59 -1.32 2.99
CA TRP A 179 -27.51 -2.77 2.76
C TRP A 179 -26.22 -3.23 2.09
N ALA A 180 -25.49 -2.33 1.46
CA ALA A 180 -24.24 -2.66 0.79
C ALA A 180 -23.20 -1.58 1.08
N VAL A 181 -21.97 -2.02 1.26
CA VAL A 181 -20.78 -1.19 1.37
C VAL A 181 -19.70 -1.74 0.45
N ALA A 182 -18.94 -0.86 -0.19
CA ALA A 182 -17.81 -1.24 -1.05
C ALA A 182 -16.79 -0.09 -1.10
N THR A 183 -15.57 -0.37 -1.53
CA THR A 183 -14.60 0.68 -1.87
C THR A 183 -14.38 0.77 -3.37
N VAL A 184 -13.98 1.95 -3.83
CA VAL A 184 -13.53 2.16 -5.21
C VAL A 184 -12.00 2.15 -5.21
N PRO A 185 -11.35 1.27 -5.99
CA PRO A 185 -9.90 1.29 -6.14
C PRO A 185 -9.45 2.64 -6.69
N SER A 186 -8.84 3.48 -5.87
CA SER A 186 -8.38 4.80 -6.25
C SER A 186 -7.20 5.22 -5.35
N LYS A 187 -6.43 6.24 -5.75
CA LYS A 187 -5.33 6.76 -4.93
C LYS A 187 -5.81 7.33 -3.58
N LEU A 188 -7.08 7.72 -3.50
CA LEU A 188 -7.74 8.24 -2.30
C LEU A 188 -8.84 7.27 -1.85
N PRO A 189 -9.10 7.17 -0.53
CA PRO A 189 -10.14 6.30 -0.03
C PRO A 189 -11.51 6.83 -0.45
N LYS A 190 -12.15 6.07 -1.35
CA LYS A 190 -13.51 6.30 -1.82
C LYS A 190 -14.35 5.09 -1.44
N PHE A 191 -15.43 5.37 -0.74
CA PHE A 191 -16.37 4.45 -0.17
C PHE A 191 -17.69 4.53 -0.94
N LEU A 192 -18.41 3.43 -1.08
CA LEU A 192 -19.73 3.38 -1.70
C LEU A 192 -20.69 2.76 -0.71
N THR A 193 -21.89 3.31 -0.64
CA THR A 193 -22.98 2.74 0.14
C THR A 193 -24.22 2.61 -0.73
N GLY A 194 -24.87 1.45 -0.67
CA GLY A 194 -26.17 1.20 -1.28
C GLY A 194 -27.25 1.10 -0.21
N SER A 195 -28.36 1.82 -0.38
CA SER A 195 -29.42 1.92 0.63
C SER A 195 -30.81 1.56 0.07
N ALA A 196 -31.69 1.16 0.98
CA ALA A 196 -33.12 1.00 0.75
C ALA A 196 -33.82 2.31 0.34
N ASP A 197 -33.16 3.47 0.46
CA ASP A 197 -33.66 4.76 -0.04
C ASP A 197 -33.56 4.90 -1.57
N LYS A 198 -33.19 3.80 -2.26
CA LYS A 198 -33.04 3.70 -3.72
C LYS A 198 -31.87 4.50 -4.28
N SER A 199 -30.93 4.92 -3.42
CA SER A 199 -29.72 5.61 -3.84
C SER A 199 -28.45 4.81 -3.53
N ILE A 200 -27.46 5.01 -4.40
CA ILE A 200 -26.07 4.68 -4.12
C ILE A 200 -25.37 6.01 -3.86
N LYS A 201 -24.70 6.13 -2.71
CA LYS A 201 -23.88 7.29 -2.40
C LYS A 201 -22.42 6.90 -2.49
N LEU A 202 -21.70 7.61 -3.35
CA LEU A 202 -20.24 7.68 -3.23
C LEU A 202 -19.94 8.52 -2.02
N TRP A 203 -18.97 8.08 -1.24
CA TRP A 203 -18.33 8.83 -0.20
C TRP A 203 -16.82 8.85 -0.40
N SER A 204 -16.24 9.94 -0.90
CA SER A 204 -14.84 10.21 -0.61
C SER A 204 -14.66 10.79 0.80
N LYS A 205 -13.45 10.73 1.40
CA LYS A 205 -13.13 11.56 2.59
C LYS A 205 -13.29 13.07 2.32
N ASP A 206 -13.60 13.37 1.07
CA ASP A 206 -13.92 14.66 0.52
C ASP A 206 -15.37 15.18 0.80
N TYR A 207 -16.09 14.77 1.86
CA TYR A 207 -17.34 15.49 2.25
C TYR A 207 -17.11 16.71 3.10
N ASP A 208 -15.96 16.80 3.78
CA ASP A 208 -15.46 18.13 4.15
C ASP A 208 -15.16 18.91 2.88
N VAL A 209 -14.84 18.26 1.75
CA VAL A 209 -14.36 18.83 0.49
C VAL A 209 -15.44 19.21 -0.54
N VAL A 210 -16.73 19.06 -0.25
CA VAL A 210 -17.79 19.75 -1.02
C VAL A 210 -18.24 21.01 -0.28
N GLU A 211 -18.16 21.01 1.05
CA GLU A 211 -17.99 22.24 1.85
C GLU A 211 -16.64 22.90 1.51
N TYR A 212 -15.62 22.09 1.20
CA TYR A 212 -14.35 22.41 0.54
C TYR A 212 -14.48 22.35 -0.98
N LEU A 213 -15.66 22.40 -1.63
CA LEU A 213 -15.76 22.82 -3.06
C LEU A 213 -15.83 24.34 -3.18
N VAL A 214 -15.81 25.01 -2.03
CA VAL A 214 -15.14 26.31 -1.83
C VAL A 214 -13.60 26.20 -2.01
N GLU A 215 -13.00 25.03 -1.78
CA GLU A 215 -11.59 24.63 -2.00
C GLU A 215 -11.32 23.74 -3.27
N HIS A 216 -12.34 23.17 -3.94
CA HIS A 216 -12.21 22.21 -5.07
C HIS A 216 -12.67 22.77 -6.40
N VAL A 217 -12.66 24.08 -6.53
CA VAL A 217 -12.32 24.61 -7.83
C VAL A 217 -10.87 24.21 -8.09
N LEU A 218 -10.65 23.11 -8.83
CA LEU A 218 -9.32 22.61 -9.23
C LEU A 218 -8.52 23.67 -10.00
N GLN A 219 -9.20 24.73 -10.42
CA GLN A 219 -8.68 25.99 -10.84
C GLN A 219 -9.66 27.04 -10.34
N PHE A 220 -9.33 27.76 -9.27
CA PHE A 220 -10.17 28.85 -8.74
C PHE A 220 -10.92 29.59 -9.86
N PRO A 221 -12.23 29.87 -9.70
CA PRO A 221 -13.01 30.47 -10.77
C PRO A 221 -12.32 31.77 -11.16
N SER A 222 -12.40 32.17 -12.44
CA SER A 222 -11.85 33.46 -12.80
C SER A 222 -12.51 34.52 -11.93
N ASP A 223 -11.78 35.56 -11.55
CA ASP A 223 -12.34 36.67 -10.79
C ASP A 223 -13.65 37.17 -11.45
N GLY A 224 -13.76 37.06 -12.78
CA GLY A 224 -14.95 37.37 -13.57
C GLY A 224 -16.15 36.42 -13.37
N ASP A 225 -15.94 35.11 -13.17
CA ASP A 225 -17.04 34.16 -12.92
C ASP A 225 -17.63 34.35 -11.52
N CYS A 226 -16.76 34.60 -10.53
CA CYS A 226 -17.17 34.99 -9.18
C CYS A 226 -17.96 36.31 -9.19
N GLN A 227 -17.51 37.30 -9.96
CA GLN A 227 -18.18 38.61 -10.06
C GLN A 227 -19.55 38.49 -10.76
N ARG A 228 -19.66 37.68 -11.81
CA ARG A 228 -20.94 37.40 -12.49
C ARG A 228 -21.95 36.76 -11.55
N PHE A 229 -21.51 35.80 -10.72
CA PHE A 229 -22.37 35.16 -9.73
C PHE A 229 -22.87 36.15 -8.67
N ILE A 230 -22.01 37.04 -8.18
CA ILE A 230 -22.39 38.10 -7.22
C ILE A 230 -23.39 39.07 -7.83
N LEU A 231 -23.22 39.42 -9.11
CA LEU A 231 -24.14 40.32 -9.84
C LEU A 231 -25.52 39.71 -10.11
N THR A 232 -25.62 38.38 -10.18
CA THR A 232 -26.91 37.68 -10.31
C THR A 232 -27.69 37.58 -9.00
N GLN A 233 -27.09 37.96 -7.86
CA GLN A 233 -27.77 37.87 -6.57
C GLN A 233 -28.45 39.16 -6.14
N THR A 234 -29.58 38.99 -5.45
CA THR A 234 -30.46 40.09 -5.01
C THR A 234 -30.39 40.34 -3.50
N ASP A 235 -29.91 39.37 -2.72
CA ASP A 235 -29.76 39.46 -1.27
C ASP A 235 -28.42 40.10 -0.86
N GLN A 236 -28.50 41.22 -0.14
CA GLN A 236 -27.34 42.00 0.34
C GLN A 236 -26.47 41.25 1.36
N ASP A 237 -27.07 40.43 2.23
CA ASP A 237 -26.29 39.68 3.22
C ASP A 237 -25.51 38.54 2.55
N LEU A 238 -26.09 37.95 1.50
CA LEU A 238 -25.44 36.93 0.69
C LEU A 238 -24.30 37.55 -0.14
N ILE A 239 -24.52 38.72 -0.74
CA ILE A 239 -23.49 39.48 -1.46
C ILE A 239 -22.30 39.76 -0.55
N ASN A 240 -22.53 40.26 0.66
CA ASN A 240 -21.47 40.56 1.63
C ASN A 240 -20.67 39.31 2.04
N LYS A 241 -21.32 38.16 2.21
CA LYS A 241 -20.66 36.88 2.49
C LYS A 241 -19.85 36.38 1.28
N CYS A 242 -20.38 36.52 0.07
CA CYS A 242 -19.68 36.17 -1.17
C CYS A 242 -18.45 37.06 -1.41
N THR A 243 -18.53 38.37 -1.11
CA THR A 243 -17.37 39.28 -1.22
C THR A 243 -16.27 38.93 -0.21
N LYS A 244 -16.64 38.59 1.03
CA LYS A 244 -15.67 38.11 2.04
C LYS A 244 -15.01 36.80 1.61
N CYS A 245 -15.79 35.86 1.07
CA CYS A 245 -15.28 34.61 0.54
C CYS A 245 -14.26 34.85 -0.61
N MET A 246 -14.55 35.80 -1.51
CA MET A 246 -13.64 36.17 -2.61
C MET A 246 -12.28 36.69 -2.10
N ILE A 247 -12.27 37.48 -1.03
CA ILE A 247 -11.02 38.00 -0.43
C ILE A 247 -10.19 36.84 0.15
N SER A 248 -10.81 35.96 0.93
CA SER A 248 -10.13 34.79 1.51
C SER A 248 -9.55 33.85 0.45
N ILE A 249 -10.25 33.70 -0.68
CA ILE A 249 -9.77 32.94 -1.85
C ILE A 249 -8.49 33.56 -2.44
N LYS A 250 -8.45 34.90 -2.60
CA LYS A 250 -7.27 35.60 -3.13
C LYS A 250 -6.04 35.43 -2.24
N GLU A 251 -6.23 35.48 -0.92
CA GLU A 251 -5.16 35.26 0.05
C GLU A 251 -4.65 33.81 0.03
N ALA A 252 -5.55 32.82 -0.08
CA ALA A 252 -5.18 31.40 -0.15
C ALA A 252 -4.34 31.09 -1.40
N LYS A 253 -4.71 31.64 -2.57
CA LYS A 253 -3.92 31.56 -3.82
C LYS A 253 -2.48 32.03 -3.64
N ALA A 254 -2.29 33.17 -2.99
CA ALA A 254 -0.97 33.76 -2.78
C ALA A 254 -0.07 32.87 -1.89
N ARG A 255 -0.63 32.28 -0.83
CA ARG A 255 0.11 31.38 0.08
C ARG A 255 0.54 30.08 -0.61
N GLN A 256 -0.33 29.49 -1.43
CA GLN A 256 -0.02 28.25 -2.16
C GLN A 256 1.12 28.47 -3.16
N ALA A 257 1.12 29.60 -3.87
CA ALA A 257 2.20 29.97 -4.78
C ALA A 257 3.54 30.15 -4.05
N GLU A 258 3.55 30.77 -2.87
CA GLU A 258 4.76 30.96 -2.07
C GLU A 258 5.36 29.63 -1.57
N GLN A 259 4.51 28.71 -1.11
CA GLN A 259 4.95 27.38 -0.64
C GLN A 259 5.54 26.53 -1.78
N ALA A 260 4.91 26.55 -2.95
CA ALA A 260 5.43 25.87 -4.14
C ALA A 260 6.82 26.41 -4.54
N ASN A 261 7.00 27.74 -4.49
CA ASN A 261 8.28 28.38 -4.78
C ASN A 261 9.37 28.00 -3.75
N LYS A 262 9.02 27.90 -2.46
CA LYS A 262 9.95 27.44 -1.41
C LYS A 262 10.38 25.98 -1.59
N ALA A 263 9.42 25.10 -1.92
CA ALA A 263 9.70 23.68 -2.16
C ALA A 263 10.61 23.49 -3.38
N ALA A 264 10.35 24.22 -4.47
CA ALA A 264 11.20 24.21 -5.66
C ALA A 264 12.64 24.68 -5.35
N ALA A 265 12.79 25.74 -4.55
CA ALA A 265 14.11 26.24 -4.15
C ALA A 265 14.90 25.22 -3.32
N SER A 266 14.24 24.55 -2.36
CA SER A 266 14.88 23.51 -1.55
C SER A 266 15.33 22.30 -2.38
N LEU A 267 14.54 21.91 -3.39
CA LEU A 267 14.86 20.80 -4.26
C LEU A 267 16.05 21.11 -5.18
N LEU A 268 16.12 22.34 -5.72
CA LEU A 268 17.29 22.82 -6.46
C LEU A 268 18.55 22.83 -5.60
N GLU A 269 18.45 23.18 -4.31
CA GLU A 269 19.58 23.16 -3.39
C GLU A 269 20.06 21.72 -3.09
N MET A 270 19.14 20.76 -2.93
CA MET A 270 19.49 19.34 -2.73
C MET A 270 20.20 18.75 -3.94
N LEU A 271 19.68 19.04 -5.15
CA LEU A 271 20.32 18.60 -6.40
C LEU A 271 21.73 19.17 -6.55
N ALA A 272 21.92 20.46 -6.26
CA ALA A 272 23.25 21.08 -6.30
C ALA A 272 24.24 20.44 -5.30
N LYS A 273 23.78 20.03 -4.10
CA LYS A 273 24.60 19.32 -3.12
C LYS A 273 24.98 17.91 -3.59
N GLU A 274 24.06 17.20 -4.22
CA GLU A 274 24.31 15.85 -4.76
C GLU A 274 25.26 15.89 -5.95
N GLU A 275 25.10 16.85 -6.86
CA GLU A 275 26.03 17.09 -7.97
C GLU A 275 27.44 17.40 -7.47
N ALA A 276 27.56 18.28 -6.46
CA ALA A 276 28.86 18.60 -5.84
C ALA A 276 29.50 17.38 -5.16
N LEU A 277 28.70 16.52 -4.52
CA LEU A 277 29.18 15.28 -3.90
C LEU A 277 29.66 14.28 -4.96
N GLU A 278 28.92 14.11 -6.06
CA GLU A 278 29.30 13.25 -7.17
C GLU A 278 30.56 13.76 -7.89
N GLU A 279 30.67 15.07 -8.12
CA GLU A 279 31.90 15.67 -8.64
C GLU A 279 33.09 15.42 -7.71
N SER A 280 32.93 15.59 -6.39
CA SER A 280 33.98 15.33 -5.41
C SER A 280 34.42 13.85 -5.41
N LYS A 281 33.46 12.91 -5.47
CA LYS A 281 33.75 11.47 -5.60
C LYS A 281 34.49 11.16 -6.90
N LYS A 282 34.06 11.74 -8.04
CA LYS A 282 34.72 11.57 -9.35
C LYS A 282 36.15 12.10 -9.32
N ARG A 283 36.37 13.32 -8.79
CA ARG A 283 37.70 13.93 -8.61
C ARG A 283 38.60 13.07 -7.71
N THR A 284 38.07 12.53 -6.61
CA THR A 284 38.81 11.64 -5.71
C THR A 284 39.22 10.33 -6.39
N LYS A 285 38.29 9.69 -7.13
CA LYS A 285 38.58 8.47 -7.91
C LYS A 285 39.63 8.72 -9.00
N GLN A 286 39.58 9.86 -9.68
CA GLN A 286 40.57 10.24 -10.70
C GLN A 286 41.96 10.41 -10.08
N ARG A 287 42.06 11.15 -8.97
CA ARG A 287 43.34 11.33 -8.23
C ARG A 287 43.92 10.00 -7.75
N GLN A 288 43.09 9.05 -7.31
CA GLN A 288 43.55 7.71 -6.93
C GLN A 288 44.07 6.91 -8.12
N LYS A 289 43.43 6.99 -9.30
CA LYS A 289 43.89 6.34 -10.53
C LYS A 289 45.21 6.91 -11.01
N GLU A 290 45.38 8.24 -10.99
CA GLU A 290 46.63 8.91 -11.35
C GLU A 290 47.77 8.50 -10.41
N LYS A 291 47.54 8.49 -9.08
CA LYS A 291 48.53 7.98 -8.11
C LYS A 291 48.92 6.53 -8.38
N LYS A 292 47.97 5.65 -8.74
CA LYS A 292 48.26 4.24 -9.08
C LYS A 292 49.06 4.13 -10.38
N LYS A 293 48.74 4.93 -11.40
CA LYS A 293 49.49 4.99 -12.66
C LYS A 293 50.91 5.50 -12.43
N ALA A 294 51.10 6.58 -11.68
CA ALA A 294 52.41 7.11 -11.33
C ALA A 294 53.26 6.09 -10.56
N LYS A 295 52.67 5.35 -9.61
CA LYS A 295 53.39 4.26 -8.90
C LYS A 295 53.79 3.10 -9.83
N LYS A 296 52.95 2.74 -10.81
CA LYS A 296 53.28 1.71 -11.80
C LYS A 296 54.36 2.18 -12.77
N GLN A 297 54.30 3.45 -13.19
CA GLN A 297 55.31 4.04 -14.06
C GLN A 297 56.65 4.12 -13.34
N ALA A 298 56.69 4.60 -12.10
CA ALA A 298 57.92 4.61 -11.30
C ALA A 298 58.53 3.21 -11.12
N LYS A 299 57.71 2.18 -10.86
CA LYS A 299 58.19 0.79 -10.82
C LYS A 299 58.76 0.30 -12.15
N LYS A 300 58.13 0.69 -13.26
CA LYS A 300 58.60 0.32 -14.59
C LYS A 300 59.88 1.06 -14.97
N ASP A 301 59.98 2.35 -14.63
CA ASP A 301 61.19 3.15 -14.82
C ASP A 301 62.35 2.60 -13.95
N ASP A 302 62.07 2.13 -12.72
CA ASP A 302 63.04 1.44 -11.87
C ASP A 302 63.48 0.09 -12.47
N GLU A 303 62.54 -0.72 -13.00
CA GLU A 303 62.84 -2.00 -13.67
C GLU A 303 63.64 -1.79 -14.97
N ASP A 304 63.25 -0.82 -15.80
CA ASP A 304 63.93 -0.47 -17.05
C ASP A 304 65.34 0.10 -16.75
N ASN A 305 65.52 0.88 -15.67
CA ASN A 305 66.85 1.31 -15.21
C ASN A 305 67.72 0.12 -14.75
N CYS A 306 67.17 -0.84 -13.99
CA CYS A 306 67.92 -2.02 -13.57
C CYS A 306 68.32 -2.92 -14.76
N ILE A 307 67.47 -3.03 -15.79
CA ILE A 307 67.82 -3.77 -17.02
C ILE A 307 68.93 -3.03 -17.77
N ASN A 308 68.85 -1.71 -17.89
CA ASN A 308 69.87 -0.92 -18.58
C ASN A 308 71.22 -0.94 -17.84
N GLU A 309 71.22 -0.91 -16.50
CA GLU A 309 72.44 -1.13 -15.68
C GLU A 309 73.04 -2.53 -15.90
N ASN A 310 72.20 -3.55 -16.05
CA ASN A 310 72.66 -4.92 -16.33
C ASN A 310 73.16 -5.11 -17.78
N GLU A 311 72.59 -4.42 -18.77
CA GLU A 311 73.11 -4.42 -20.15
C GLU A 311 74.45 -3.69 -20.26
N VAL A 312 74.59 -2.55 -19.56
CA VAL A 312 75.87 -1.83 -19.46
C VAL A 312 76.91 -2.71 -18.75
N ASN A 313 76.57 -3.35 -17.62
CA ASN A 313 77.47 -4.27 -16.92
C ASN A 313 77.84 -5.50 -17.77
N ASN A 314 76.91 -6.07 -18.55
CA ASN A 314 77.22 -7.17 -19.47
C ASN A 314 78.10 -6.75 -20.65
N GLN A 315 78.01 -5.50 -21.12
CA GLN A 315 78.98 -4.94 -22.07
C GLN A 315 80.36 -4.77 -21.44
N PHE A 316 80.44 -4.37 -20.15
CA PHE A 316 81.71 -4.29 -19.42
C PHE A 316 82.33 -5.67 -19.12
N GLU A 317 81.54 -6.70 -18.80
CA GLU A 317 82.05 -8.07 -18.58
C GLU A 317 82.57 -8.73 -19.87
N LYS A 318 81.95 -8.44 -21.04
CA LYS A 318 82.49 -8.88 -22.35
C LYS A 318 83.82 -8.21 -22.71
N ILE A 319 84.16 -7.07 -22.09
CA ILE A 319 85.44 -6.38 -22.28
C ILE A 319 86.50 -6.88 -21.27
N SER A 320 86.11 -7.47 -20.14
CA SER A 320 87.02 -7.96 -19.07
C SER A 320 87.53 -9.39 -19.23
N LEU A 321 87.15 -10.13 -20.28
CA LEU A 321 87.73 -11.45 -20.61
C LEU A 321 88.71 -11.34 -21.79
N LYS A 322 89.82 -10.62 -21.57
CA LYS A 322 91.08 -10.84 -22.31
C LYS A 322 92.20 -11.03 -21.28
N PRO A 323 92.94 -12.16 -21.30
CA PRO A 323 93.99 -12.42 -20.32
C PRO A 323 95.18 -11.47 -20.52
N VAL A 324 95.75 -11.02 -19.41
CA VAL A 324 96.95 -10.19 -19.31
C VAL A 324 98.19 -11.07 -19.18
N GLU A 325 99.14 -10.93 -20.11
CA GLU A 325 100.57 -11.22 -19.91
C GLU A 325 101.34 -9.99 -20.42
N SER A 326 101.84 -9.15 -19.51
CA SER A 326 103.18 -9.20 -18.88
C SER A 326 104.20 -8.43 -19.72
N VAL A 327 104.67 -7.29 -19.22
CA VAL A 327 106.10 -6.96 -19.22
C VAL A 327 106.37 -6.04 -18.01
N ALA A 328 107.33 -6.45 -17.21
CA ALA A 328 107.83 -5.76 -16.05
C ALA A 328 108.81 -4.64 -16.41
N THR A 329 109.14 -3.87 -15.38
CA THR A 329 110.32 -3.00 -15.23
C THR A 329 110.32 -1.71 -16.02
N GLU A 330 110.15 -0.58 -15.33
CA GLU A 330 111.31 0.29 -15.13
C GLU A 330 111.15 1.17 -13.88
N ASN A 331 112.29 1.31 -13.23
CA ASN A 331 112.51 1.92 -11.94
C ASN A 331 112.84 3.40 -12.10
N LEU A 332 112.74 4.13 -10.99
CA LEU A 332 113.50 5.35 -10.69
C LEU A 332 113.16 6.61 -11.53
N ALA A 333 112.66 7.65 -10.86
CA ALA A 333 113.53 8.65 -10.24
C ALA A 333 112.81 9.98 -9.91
N ILE A 334 112.92 10.37 -8.63
CA ILE A 334 113.43 11.70 -8.20
C ILE A 334 112.55 12.91 -8.59
N ARG A 335 111.70 13.44 -7.69
CA ARG A 335 112.03 14.39 -6.61
C ARG A 335 112.62 15.72 -7.11
N GLN A 336 111.78 16.76 -7.23
CA GLN A 336 112.07 18.20 -7.04
C GLN A 336 110.70 18.93 -7.04
N GLN A 337 110.20 19.38 -5.90
CA GLN A 337 110.36 20.74 -5.33
C GLN A 337 109.88 21.89 -6.22
N LYS A 338 108.94 22.67 -5.63
CA LYS A 338 108.57 24.05 -5.93
C LYS A 338 107.76 24.35 -7.18
#